data_AF-A0AAV5H9Q9-F1
#
_entry.id   AF-A0AAV5H9Q9-F1
#
_cell.length_a   1.000
_cell.length_b   1.000
_cell.length_c   1.000
_cell.angle_alpha   90.00
_cell.angle_beta   90.00
_cell.angle_gamma   90.00
#
_symmetry.space_group_name_H-M   'P 1'
#
loop_
_entity.id
_entity.type
_entity.pdbx_description
1 polymer ?
#
loop_
_entity_poly.entity_id
_entity_poly.type
_entity_poly.pdbx_seq_one_letter_code
_entity_poly.pdbx_strand_id
1 'polypeptide(L)' 'METNRVYYIIENHSMIKKVSIIKFIGGLYTISIEGTSKFLRVHPSRIYTSYMDASDSVEADNKNTDLHRKKNGQLL' A
#
# COMPACT_ATOMS: atom_id res chain seq x y z
N MET A 1 -21.38 15.80 6.73
CA MET A 1 -20.42 16.13 5.66
C MET A 1 -19.29 15.13 5.77
N GLU A 2 -19.25 14.14 4.87
CA GLU A 2 -18.18 13.15 4.89
C GLU A 2 -16.89 13.86 4.48
N THR A 3 -15.96 13.97 5.42
CA THR A 3 -14.62 14.49 5.17
C THR A 3 -14.02 13.67 4.03
N ASN A 4 -13.48 14.34 3.01
CA ASN A 4 -12.67 13.73 1.96
C ASN A 4 -11.45 13.05 2.60
N ARG A 5 -11.65 11.85 3.16
CA ARG A 5 -10.58 11.06 3.75
C ARG A 5 -9.71 10.58 2.60
N VAL A 6 -8.46 11.01 2.67
CA VAL A 6 -7.42 10.59 1.72
C VAL A 6 -6.89 9.24 2.20
N TYR A 7 -6.84 8.27 1.28
CA TYR A 7 -6.28 6.96 1.55
C TYR A 7 -5.08 6.71 0.65
N TYR A 8 -4.26 5.74 1.04
CA TYR A 8 -3.03 5.39 0.33
C TYR A 8 -2.92 3.88 0.11
N ILE A 9 -2.26 3.49 -0.97
CA ILE A 9 -1.84 2.10 -1.23
C ILE A 9 -0.36 2.08 -1.61
N ILE A 10 0.27 0.93 -1.43
CA ILE A 10 1.61 0.64 -1.95
C ILE A 10 1.45 -0.22 -3.22
N GLU A 11 1.80 0.35 -4.36
CA GLU A 11 1.97 -0.36 -5.63
C GLU A 11 3.44 -0.75 -5.84
N ASN A 12 3.68 -1.88 -6.49
CA ASN A 12 5.02 -2.36 -6.87
C ASN A 12 6.04 -2.31 -5.71
N HIS A 13 5.59 -2.65 -4.50
CA HIS A 13 6.38 -2.76 -3.27
C HIS A 13 7.07 -1.48 -2.76
N SER A 14 6.93 -0.34 -3.45
CA SER A 14 7.65 0.89 -3.11
C SER A 14 6.93 2.18 -3.46
N MET A 15 5.96 2.14 -4.37
CA MET A 15 5.31 3.34 -4.88
C MET A 15 4.00 3.60 -4.12
N ILE A 16 3.99 4.64 -3.29
CA ILE A 16 2.79 5.06 -2.57
C ILE A 16 1.89 5.89 -3.49
N LYS A 17 0.62 5.52 -3.58
CA LYS A 17 -0.39 6.22 -4.38
C LYS A 17 -1.55 6.67 -3.52
N LYS A 18 -2.05 7.88 -3.78
CA LYS A 18 -3.32 8.37 -3.22
C LYS A 18 -4.50 7.72 -3.94
N VAL A 19 -5.49 7.31 -3.17
CA VAL A 19 -6.67 6.62 -3.67
C VAL A 19 -7.93 7.10 -2.96
N SER A 20 -9.06 6.92 -3.63
CA SER A 20 -10.39 7.09 -3.05
C SER A 20 -11.09 5.74 -2.95
N ILE A 21 -11.76 5.48 -1.82
CA ILE A 21 -12.59 4.29 -1.65
C ILE A 21 -13.96 4.54 -2.28
N ILE A 22 -14.39 3.64 -3.15
CA ILE A 22 -15.67 3.74 -3.87
C ILE A 22 -16.73 2.90 -3.18
N LYS A 23 -16.41 1.64 -2.88
CA LYS A 23 -17.33 0.70 -2.22
C LYS A 23 -16.60 -0.48 -1.59
N PHE A 24 -17.24 -1.13 -0.64
CA PHE A 24 -16.76 -2.36 0.00
C PHE A 24 -17.72 -3.52 -0.30
N ILE A 25 -17.24 -4.56 -0.97
CA ILE A 25 -18.06 -5.73 -1.34
C ILE A 25 -17.23 -7.01 -1.15
N GLY A 26 -17.77 -7.94 -0.38
CA GLY A 26 -17.20 -9.29 -0.20
C GLY A 26 -15.81 -9.27 0.43
N GLY A 27 -15.60 -8.40 1.43
CA GLY A 27 -14.31 -8.31 2.13
C GLY A 27 -13.23 -7.46 1.42
N LEU A 28 -13.54 -6.83 0.29
CA LEU A 28 -12.58 -6.06 -0.50
C LEU A 28 -13.08 -4.64 -0.77
N TYR A 29 -12.17 -3.67 -0.74
CA TYR A 29 -12.42 -2.31 -1.20
C TYR A 29 -12.24 -2.22 -2.71
N THR A 30 -13.17 -1.56 -3.39
CA THR A 30 -12.95 -1.02 -4.74
C THR A 30 -12.46 0.41 -4.59
N ILE A 31 -11.31 0.73 -5.19
CA ILE A 31 -10.65 2.03 -5.10
C ILE A 31 -10.39 2.62 -6.47
N SER A 32 -10.33 3.95 -6.56
CA SER A 32 -9.79 4.68 -7.72
C SER A 32 -8.45 5.30 -7.36
N ILE A 33 -7.46 5.16 -8.24
CA ILE A 33 -6.16 5.81 -8.07
C ILE A 33 -6.23 7.24 -8.60
N GLU A 34 -5.86 8.20 -7.76
CA GLU A 34 -5.85 9.62 -8.12
C GLU A 34 -4.95 9.87 -9.35
N GLY A 35 -5.45 10.66 -10.31
CA GLY A 35 -4.75 10.93 -11.58
C GLY A 35 -4.86 9.82 -12.62
N THR A 36 -5.69 8.79 -12.39
CA THR A 36 -5.91 7.70 -13.37
C THR A 36 -7.40 7.35 -13.50
N SER A 37 -7.76 6.71 -14.60
CA SER A 37 -9.08 6.09 -14.80
C SER A 37 -9.13 4.63 -14.31
N LYS A 38 -8.10 4.18 -13.57
CA LYS A 38 -7.99 2.79 -13.13
C LYS A 38 -8.73 2.56 -11.82
N PHE A 39 -9.41 1.42 -11.75
CA PHE A 39 -10.04 0.91 -10.54
C PHE A 39 -9.36 -0.39 -10.12
N LEU A 40 -9.13 -0.54 -8.82
CA LEU A 40 -8.54 -1.76 -8.24
C LEU A 40 -9.44 -2.31 -7.14
N ARG A 41 -9.40 -3.63 -6.97
CA ARG A 41 -9.95 -4.30 -5.78
C ARG A 41 -8.81 -4.73 -4.89
N VAL A 42 -8.84 -4.29 -3.64
CA VAL A 42 -7.76 -4.55 -2.68
C VAL A 42 -8.30 -4.99 -1.33
N HIS A 43 -7.50 -5.79 -0.63
CA HIS A 43 -7.80 -6.18 0.74
C HIS A 43 -7.66 -4.96 1.68
N PRO A 44 -8.50 -4.82 2.72
CA PRO A 44 -8.42 -3.73 3.68
C PRO A 44 -7.03 -3.51 4.28
N SER A 45 -6.25 -4.57 4.49
CA SER A 45 -4.89 -4.48 5.03
C SER A 45 -3.89 -3.76 4.11
N ARG A 46 -4.27 -3.46 2.86
CA ARG A 46 -3.44 -2.71 1.90
C ARG A 46 -3.84 -1.25 1.77
N ILE A 47 -4.83 -0.81 2.55
CA ILE A 47 -5.28 0.58 2.59
C ILE A 47 -4.69 1.24 3.83
N TYR A 48 -3.98 2.34 3.63
CA TYR A 48 -3.40 3.15 4.69
C TYR A 48 -4.18 4.48 4.81
N THR A 49 -4.40 4.93 6.04
CA THR A 49 -5.10 6.18 6.33
C THR A 49 -4.17 7.39 6.36
N SER A 50 -2.85 7.17 6.37
CA SER A 50 -1.85 8.22 6.26
C SER A 50 -0.72 7.80 5.32
N TYR A 51 -0.05 8.80 4.74
CA TYR A 51 1.14 8.56 3.93
C TYR A 51 2.29 7.96 4.76
N MET A 52 2.41 8.38 6.02
CA MET A 52 3.51 7.96 6.90
C MET A 52 3.40 6.47 7.23
N ASP A 53 2.20 5.98 7.55
CA ASP A 53 1.98 4.54 7.79
C ASP A 53 2.33 3.70 6.55
N ALA A 54 2.00 4.20 5.35
CA ALA A 54 2.36 3.54 4.11
C ALA A 54 3.89 3.53 3.88
N SER A 55 4.56 4.65 4.18
CA SER A 55 6.02 4.78 4.07
C SER A 55 6.75 3.84 5.03
N ASP A 56 6.33 3.79 6.29
CA ASP A 56 6.91 2.91 7.30
C ASP A 56 6.77 1.43 6.91
N SER A 57 5.63 1.07 6.30
CA SER A 57 5.41 -0.28 5.79
C SER A 57 6.34 -0.64 4.63
N VAL A 58 6.62 0.30 3.72
CA VAL A 58 7.61 0.09 2.63
C VAL A 58 9.02 -0.10 3.22
N GLU A 59 9.40 0.71 4.21
CA GLU A 59 10.71 0.59 4.85
C GLU A 59 10.89 -0.73 5.59
N ALA A 60 9.85 -1.18 6.30
CA ALA A 60 9.88 -2.46 7.01
C ALA A 60 10.09 -3.64 6.06
N ASP A 61 9.38 -3.65 4.91
CA ASP A 61 9.53 -4.68 3.88
C ASP A 61 10.93 -4.68 3.28
N ASN A 62 11.51 -3.50 3.03
CA ASN A 62 12.88 -3.38 2.51
C ASN A 62 13.92 -3.89 3.53
N LYS A 63 13.81 -3.49 4.80
CA LYS A 63 14.71 -3.95 5.88
C LYS A 63 14.64 -5.47 6.06
N ASN A 64 13.45 -6.06 5.98
CA ASN A 64 13.29 -7.51 6.03
C ASN A 64 13.97 -8.20 4.83
N THR A 65 13.82 -7.64 3.62
CA THR A 65 14.46 -8.18 2.43
C THR A 65 15.99 -8.14 2.53
N ASP A 66 16.55 -7.04 3.06
CA ASP A 66 18.00 -6.92 3.30
C ASP A 66 18.51 -7.89 4.38
N LEU A 67 17.75 -8.10 5.46
CA LEU A 67 18.07 -9.09 6.49
C LEU A 67 18.04 -10.52 5.93
N HIS A 68 17.03 -10.85 5.13
CA HIS A 68 16.93 -12.16 4.47
C HIS A 68 18.02 -12.36 3.42
N ARG A 69 18.43 -11.32 2.69
CA ARG A 69 19.59 -11.35 1.78
C ARG A 69 20.89 -11.61 2.51
N LYS A 70 21.13 -10.95 3.65
CA LYS A 70 22.33 -11.20 4.48
C LYS A 70 22.35 -12.61 5.07
N LYS A 71 21.19 -13.16 5.44
CA LYS A 71 21.09 -14.49 6.03
C LYS A 71 21.31 -15.62 5.01
N ASN A 72 20.96 -15.38 3.75
CA ASN A 72 21.16 -16.33 2.65
C ASN A 72 22.47 -16.08 1.87
N GLY A 73 23.19 -15.01 2.17
CA GLY A 73 24.52 -14.72 1.67
C GLY A 73 25.58 -15.39 2.55
N GLN A 74 25.91 -16.63 2.21
CA GLN A 74 27.26 -17.14 2.46
C GLN A 74 28.22 -16.06 1.92
N LEU A 75 28.98 -15.41 2.83
CA LEU A 75 30.12 -14.58 2.46
C LEU A 75 31.04 -15.44 1.60
N LEU A 76 31.03 -15.19 0.29
CA LEU A 76 32.13 -15.54 -0.61
C LEU A 76 33.07 -14.35 -0.67
#